data_AF-A0A3N4JVZ4-F1
#
_entry.id   AF-A0A3N4JVZ4-F1
#
_cell.length_a   1.000
_cell.length_b   1.000
_cell.length_c   1.000
_cell.angle_alpha   90.00
_cell.angle_beta   90.00
_cell.angle_gamma   90.00
#
_symmetry.space_group_name_H-M   'P 1'
#
loop_
_entity.id
_entity.type
_entity.pdbx_description
1 polymer ?
#
loop_
_entity_poly.entity_id
_entity_poly.type
_entity_poly.pdbx_seq_one_letter_code
_entity_poly.pdbx_strand_id
1 'polypeptide(L)' 'FIKYYIENNVYLICLPAYTTYILQSLDIGLFSHLGNYYKKELQDFQCNRGPF' A
#
# COMPACT_ATOMS: atom_id res chain seq x y z
N PHE A 1 20.62 -8.30 5.63
CA PHE A 1 19.21 -8.64 5.39
C PHE A 1 18.97 -10.14 5.56
N ILE A 2 19.32 -11.02 4.62
CA ILE A 2 19.00 -12.47 4.68
C ILE A 2 19.43 -13.15 5.99
N LYS A 3 20.65 -12.88 6.48
CA LYS A 3 21.17 -13.46 7.73
C LYS A 3 20.22 -13.26 8.93
N TYR A 4 19.67 -12.06 9.09
CA TYR A 4 18.74 -11.73 10.17
C TYR A 4 17.47 -12.59 10.10
N TYR A 5 16.91 -12.79 8.90
CA TYR A 5 15.70 -13.58 8.72
C TYR A 5 15.93 -15.06 9.03
N ILE A 6 17.09 -15.61 8.64
CA ILE A 6 17.50 -16.97 8.99
C ILE A 6 17.63 -17.11 10.51
N GLU A 7 18.33 -16.18 11.17
CA GLU A 7 18.55 -16.21 12.63
C GLU A 7 17.26 -16.08 13.44
N ASN A 8 16.24 -15.41 12.89
CA ASN A 8 14.97 -15.16 13.57
C ASN A 8 13.83 -16.09 13.10
N ASN A 9 14.13 -17.14 12.32
CA ASN A 9 13.12 -18.06 11.77
C ASN A 9 11.99 -17.36 10.99
N VAL A 10 12.31 -16.28 10.29
CA VAL A 10 11.35 -15.56 9.46
C VAL A 10 11.47 -16.04 8.02
N TYR A 11 10.41 -16.67 7.52
CA TYR A 11 10.36 -17.15 6.14
C TYR A 11 10.20 -15.99 5.16
N LEU A 12 11.17 -15.81 4.29
CA LEU A 12 11.13 -14.82 3.21
C LEU A 12 10.36 -15.37 2.02
N ILE A 13 9.31 -14.68 1.61
CA ILE A 13 8.60 -14.93 0.36
C ILE A 13 9.14 -13.97 -0.70
N CYS A 14 9.87 -14.50 -1.67
CA CYS A 14 10.34 -13.73 -2.81
C CYS A 14 9.26 -13.68 -3.89
N LEU A 15 8.69 -12.49 -4.11
CA LEU A 15 7.71 -12.28 -5.17
C LEU A 15 8.41 -11.94 -6.49
N PRO A 16 7.83 -12.32 -7.65
CA PRO A 16 8.35 -11.90 -8.94
C PRO A 16 8.33 -10.37 -9.09
N ALA A 17 9.22 -9.83 -9.92
CA ALA A 17 9.22 -8.40 -10.22
C ALA A 17 7.86 -7.95 -10.77
N TYR A 18 7.45 -6.72 -10.42
CA TYR A 18 6.18 -6.12 -10.83
C TYR A 18 4.92 -6.89 -10.41
N THR A 19 4.98 -7.76 -9.40
CA THR A 19 3.77 -8.45 -8.90
C THR A 19 3.24 -7.89 -7.58
N THR A 20 3.91 -6.87 -7.04
CA THR A 20 3.54 -6.22 -5.78
C THR A 20 2.07 -5.84 -5.70
N TYR A 21 1.55 -5.17 -6.73
CA TYR A 21 0.14 -4.74 -6.78
C TYR A 21 -0.89 -5.87 -6.91
N ILE A 22 -0.44 -7.12 -7.13
CA ILE A 22 -1.31 -8.32 -7.26
C ILE A 22 -1.12 -9.28 -6.08
N LEU A 23 0.10 -9.42 -5.59
CA LEU A 23 0.47 -10.49 -4.66
C LEU A 23 0.73 -9.97 -3.25
N GLN A 24 1.05 -8.68 -3.07
CA GLN A 24 1.23 -8.12 -1.73
C GLN A 24 -0.14 -7.71 -1.18
N SER A 25 -0.65 -8.52 -0.25
CA SER A 25 -1.95 -8.28 0.40
C SER A 25 -2.03 -6.92 1.08
N LEU A 26 -0.90 -6.34 1.51
CA LEU A 26 -0.85 -5.01 2.09
C LEU A 26 -1.20 -3.92 1.07
N ASP A 27 -0.69 -4.02 -0.17
CA ASP A 27 -0.95 -3.05 -1.22
C ASP A 27 -2.40 -3.09 -1.69
N ILE A 28 -2.92 -4.30 -1.96
CA ILE A 28 -4.30 -4.48 -2.43
C ILE A 28 -5.30 -4.23 -1.30
N GLY A 29 -5.03 -4.79 -0.13
CA GLY A 29 -5.97 -4.80 0.98
C GLY A 29 -5.98 -3.48 1.71
N LEU A 30 -4.83 -2.99 2.18
CA LEU A 30 -4.80 -1.82 3.06
C LEU A 30 -4.58 -0.53 2.26
N PHE A 31 -3.52 -0.47 1.46
CA PHE A 31 -3.11 0.80 0.85
C PHE A 31 -4.03 1.26 -0.29
N SER A 32 -4.63 0.33 -1.04
CA SER A 32 -5.66 0.68 -2.04
C SER A 32 -6.84 1.41 -1.40
N HIS A 33 -7.40 0.85 -0.32
CA HIS A 33 -8.53 1.45 0.38
C HIS A 33 -8.15 2.78 1.01
N LEU A 34 -7.01 2.83 1.71
CA LEU A 34 -6.50 4.06 2.30
C LEU A 34 -6.33 5.17 1.25
N GLY A 35 -5.74 4.85 0.10
CA GLY A 35 -5.56 5.78 -1.01
C GLY A 35 -6.88 6.28 -1.59
N ASN A 36 -7.89 5.41 -1.69
CA ASN A 36 -9.21 5.78 -2.18
C ASN A 36 -9.93 6.73 -1.20
N TYR A 37 -9.92 6.43 0.09
CA TYR A 37 -10.52 7.31 1.11
C TYR A 37 -9.83 8.67 1.16
N TYR A 38 -8.49 8.67 1.17
CA TYR A 38 -7.72 9.91 1.18
C TYR A 38 -8.01 10.78 -0.05
N LYS A 39 -8.08 10.17 -1.25
CA LYS A 39 -8.45 10.90 -2.47
C LYS A 39 -9.86 11.48 -2.40
N LYS A 40 -10.81 10.75 -1.83
CA LYS A 40 -12.18 11.23 -1.64
C LYS A 40 -12.21 12.45 -0.71
N GLU A 41 -11.53 12.39 0.43
CA GLU A 41 -11.46 13.53 1.35
C GLU A 41 -10.82 14.76 0.70
N LEU A 42 -9.77 14.57 -0.11
CA LEU A 42 -9.16 15.65 -0.87
C LEU A 42 -10.13 16.27 -1.88
N GLN A 43 -10.93 15.46 -2.57
CA GLN A 43 -11.95 15.94 -3.51
C GLN A 43 -13.04 16.74 -2.78
N ASP A 44 -13.55 16.21 -1.66
CA ASP A 44 -14.54 16.90 -0.84
C ASP A 44 -13.99 18.24 -0.33
N PHE A 45 -12.74 18.27 0.12
CA PHE A 45 -12.07 19.49 0.56
C PHE A 45 -11.92 20.53 -0.56
N GLN A 46 -11.57 20.10 -1.77
CA GLN A 46 -11.46 20.99 -2.94
C GLN A 46 -12.84 21.54 -3.36
N CYS A 47 -13.86 20.70 -3.40
CA CYS A 47 -15.22 21.11 -3.76
C CYS A 47 -15.79 22.14 -2.76
N ASN A 48 -15.57 21.91 -1.47
CA ASN A 48 -16.07 22.78 -0.40
C ASN A 48 -15.39 24.16 -0.32
N ARG A 49 -14.21 24.34 -0.93
CA ARG A 49 -13.51 25.64 -0.94
C ARG A 49 -13.86 26.54 -2.13
N GLY A 50 -14.59 26.04 -3.13
CA GLY A 50 -14.82 26.76 -4.39
C GLY A 50 -13.52 27.00 -5.20
N PRO A 51 -13.60 27.24 -6.52
CA PRO A 51 -12.43 27.71 -7.25
C PRO A 51 -12.01 29.08 -6.70
N PHE A 52 -10.71 29.24 -6.45
CA PHE A 52 -10.11 30.54 -6.09
C PHE A 52 -10.50 31.64 -7.07
#